data_AF-A0A7S1R1U2-F1
#
_entry.id   AF-A0A7S1R1U2-F1
#
_cell.length_a   1.000
_cell.length_b   1.000
_cell.length_c   1.000
_cell.angle_alpha   90.00
_cell.angle_beta   90.00
_cell.angle_gamma   90.00
#
_symmetry.space_group_name_H-M   'P 1'
#
loop_
_entity.id
_entity.type
_entity.pdbx_description
1 polymer ?
#
loop_
_entity_poly.entity_id
_entity_poly.type
_entity_poly.pdbx_seq_one_letter_code
_entity_poly.pdbx_strand_id
1 'polypeptide(L)'
;QMQGMCTVACDFMLNVCPGLFPTELKDRQYLKQFLKQVSHVAQYQAEIDAYLGSCADCFSLVHGNLQIDNAFFYKNEKGEVEAGLLDWGGIHHGNAVNAMVRNWIAAEPEVMDDIDEEILDRFIRACQANGGPKLDKSKVLYMARLTQATFGFAMATHLSQIYRFYPKADPVWKDIKDRWDPRVEGVFNMRFPTSNWKNFLLLWKSKKRSPYKVFLKWLNENKWLPKKKNPKNPEPIP
;
A
#
# COMPACT_ATOMS: atom_id res chain seq x y z
N GLN A 1 -15.33 -11.25 1.33
CA GLN A 1 -15.38 -9.80 1.65
C GLN A 1 -14.31 -9.01 0.90
N MET A 2 -13.00 -9.33 1.04
CA MET A 2 -11.92 -8.59 0.36
C MET A 2 -12.06 -8.55 -1.17
N GLN A 3 -12.32 -9.69 -1.81
CA GLN A 3 -12.52 -9.75 -3.26
C GLN A 3 -13.63 -8.81 -3.75
N GLY A 4 -14.77 -8.76 -3.05
CA GLY A 4 -15.90 -7.91 -3.42
C GLY A 4 -15.57 -6.42 -3.36
N MET A 5 -14.86 -5.97 -2.32
CA MET A 5 -14.43 -4.57 -2.23
C MET A 5 -13.46 -4.21 -3.35
N CYS A 6 -12.46 -5.07 -3.63
CA CYS A 6 -11.56 -4.85 -4.74
C CYS A 6 -12.29 -4.85 -6.10
N THR A 7 -13.33 -5.68 -6.27
CA THR A 7 -14.17 -5.66 -7.48
C THR A 7 -14.89 -4.33 -7.65
N VAL A 8 -15.47 -3.78 -6.59
CA VAL A 8 -16.10 -2.44 -6.61
C VAL A 8 -15.08 -1.36 -6.99
N ALA A 9 -13.86 -1.46 -6.46
CA ALA A 9 -12.80 -0.50 -6.78
C ALA A 9 -12.32 -0.62 -8.25
N CYS A 10 -12.21 -1.84 -8.78
CA CYS A 10 -11.92 -2.06 -10.19
C CYS A 10 -13.06 -1.55 -11.10
N ASP A 11 -14.31 -1.74 -10.71
CA ASP A 11 -15.48 -1.22 -11.44
C ASP A 11 -15.51 0.31 -11.47
N PHE A 12 -15.18 0.99 -10.36
CA PHE A 12 -15.03 2.44 -10.35
C PHE A 12 -14.03 2.91 -11.41
N MET A 13 -12.86 2.27 -11.43
CA MET A 13 -11.80 2.58 -12.39
C MET A 13 -12.20 2.30 -13.85
N LEU A 14 -12.89 1.20 -14.13
CA LEU A 14 -13.21 0.82 -15.51
C LEU A 14 -14.42 1.59 -16.07
N ASN A 15 -15.44 1.77 -15.25
CA ASN A 15 -16.78 2.10 -15.73
C ASN A 15 -17.33 3.41 -15.17
N VAL A 16 -16.87 3.86 -13.99
CA VAL A 16 -17.39 5.09 -13.36
C VAL A 16 -16.55 6.30 -13.75
N CYS A 17 -15.25 6.27 -13.45
CA CYS A 17 -14.35 7.39 -13.72
C CYS A 17 -13.01 6.93 -14.34
N PRO A 18 -13.03 6.39 -15.57
CA PRO A 18 -11.85 5.82 -16.23
C PRO A 18 -10.77 6.84 -16.63
N GLY A 19 -11.08 8.14 -16.58
CA GLY A 19 -10.13 9.23 -16.83
C GLY A 19 -9.07 9.35 -15.74
N LEU A 20 -9.37 8.94 -14.50
CA LEU A 20 -8.44 9.05 -13.37
C LEU A 20 -7.33 8.01 -13.35
N PHE A 21 -7.42 6.99 -14.21
CA PHE A 21 -6.51 5.85 -14.18
C PHE A 21 -5.83 5.65 -15.53
N PRO A 22 -4.54 5.35 -15.52
CA PRO A 22 -3.76 5.19 -16.73
C PRO A 22 -4.18 3.92 -17.49
N THR A 23 -4.00 3.92 -18.80
CA THR A 23 -4.55 2.90 -19.71
C THR A 23 -4.05 1.49 -19.41
N GLU A 24 -2.82 1.35 -18.95
CA GLU A 24 -2.19 0.08 -18.59
C GLU A 24 -2.80 -0.61 -17.36
N LEU A 25 -3.60 0.10 -16.56
CA LEU A 25 -4.34 -0.47 -15.43
C LEU A 25 -5.76 -0.92 -15.83
N LYS A 26 -6.26 -0.49 -17.00
CA LYS A 26 -7.62 -0.80 -17.49
C LYS A 26 -7.72 -2.16 -18.19
N ASP A 27 -6.65 -2.95 -18.20
CA ASP A 27 -6.66 -4.32 -18.72
C ASP A 27 -7.48 -5.25 -17.81
N ARG A 28 -8.64 -5.72 -18.32
CA ARG A 28 -9.56 -6.61 -17.60
C ARG A 28 -8.92 -7.97 -17.26
N GLN A 29 -7.98 -8.49 -18.05
CA GLN A 29 -7.29 -9.74 -17.74
C GLN A 29 -6.32 -9.56 -16.57
N TYR A 30 -5.57 -8.46 -16.57
CA TYR A 30 -4.74 -8.08 -15.44
C TYR A 30 -5.57 -7.93 -14.16
N LEU A 31 -6.71 -7.22 -14.21
CA LEU A 31 -7.55 -7.02 -13.02
C LEU A 31 -8.19 -8.31 -12.53
N LYS A 32 -8.62 -9.20 -13.44
CA LYS A 32 -9.10 -10.55 -13.09
C LYS A 32 -8.02 -11.34 -12.36
N GLN A 33 -6.78 -11.28 -12.84
CA GLN A 33 -5.64 -11.92 -12.19
C GLN A 33 -5.35 -11.29 -10.82
N PHE A 34 -5.31 -9.96 -10.73
CA PHE A 34 -5.16 -9.23 -9.48
C PHE A 34 -6.21 -9.63 -8.44
N LEU A 35 -7.50 -9.66 -8.81
CA LEU A 35 -8.60 -10.04 -7.92
C LEU A 35 -8.45 -11.47 -7.37
N LYS A 36 -7.94 -12.40 -8.19
CA LYS A 36 -7.61 -13.75 -7.74
C LYS A 36 -6.44 -13.75 -6.76
N GLN A 37 -5.40 -12.97 -7.04
CA GLN A 37 -4.18 -12.90 -6.23
C GLN A 37 -4.41 -12.22 -4.88
N VAL A 38 -5.15 -11.11 -4.80
CA VAL A 38 -5.51 -10.48 -3.51
C VAL A 38 -6.37 -11.42 -2.66
N SER A 39 -7.24 -12.21 -3.31
CA SER A 39 -8.03 -13.23 -2.62
C SER A 39 -7.15 -14.35 -2.05
N HIS A 40 -6.08 -14.71 -2.76
CA HIS A 40 -5.08 -15.66 -2.25
C HIS A 40 -4.39 -15.11 -1.00
N VAL A 41 -3.92 -13.86 -1.04
CA VAL A 41 -3.27 -13.20 0.11
C VAL A 41 -4.24 -13.12 1.29
N ALA A 42 -5.50 -12.76 1.04
CA ALA A 42 -6.53 -12.66 2.08
C ALA A 42 -6.74 -13.97 2.87
N GLN A 43 -6.56 -15.13 2.21
CA GLN A 43 -6.70 -16.44 2.88
C GLN A 43 -5.60 -16.69 3.92
N TYR A 44 -4.50 -15.94 3.85
CA TYR A 44 -3.31 -16.04 4.71
C TYR A 44 -3.12 -14.82 5.60
N GLN A 45 -4.14 -13.95 5.74
CA GLN A 45 -4.02 -12.71 6.51
C GLN A 45 -3.57 -12.97 7.96
N ALA A 46 -4.16 -13.94 8.63
CA ALA A 46 -3.81 -14.26 10.02
C ALA A 46 -2.37 -14.76 10.16
N GLU A 47 -1.91 -15.57 9.21
CA GLU A 47 -0.54 -16.08 9.17
C GLU A 47 0.48 -14.99 8.84
N ILE A 48 0.10 -14.04 7.96
CA ILE A 48 0.89 -12.84 7.69
C ILE A 48 0.99 -11.99 8.97
N ASP A 49 -0.12 -11.73 9.66
CA ASP A 49 -0.14 -10.92 10.88
C ASP A 49 0.71 -11.58 11.99
N ALA A 50 0.62 -12.91 12.13
CA ALA A 50 1.48 -13.66 13.05
C ALA A 50 2.97 -13.57 12.68
N TYR A 51 3.31 -13.66 11.39
CA TYR A 51 4.68 -13.49 10.92
C TYR A 51 5.21 -12.08 11.21
N LEU A 52 4.42 -11.03 10.94
CA LEU A 52 4.74 -9.64 11.26
C LEU A 52 4.91 -9.43 12.78
N GLY A 53 4.14 -10.14 13.59
CA GLY A 53 4.24 -10.15 15.06
C GLY A 53 5.46 -10.90 15.62
N SER A 54 6.11 -11.75 14.83
CA SER A 54 7.21 -12.62 15.28
C SER A 54 8.59 -11.95 15.38
N CYS A 55 8.73 -10.69 14.96
CA CYS A 55 9.99 -9.94 15.07
C CYS A 55 9.89 -8.95 16.24
N ALA A 56 10.22 -9.39 17.45
CA ALA A 56 10.23 -8.53 18.63
C ALA A 56 11.13 -7.29 18.43
N ASP A 57 12.29 -7.47 17.80
CA ASP A 57 13.23 -6.39 17.45
C ASP A 57 12.65 -5.33 16.49
N CYS A 58 11.57 -5.67 15.78
CA CYS A 58 10.90 -4.77 14.87
C CYS A 58 9.81 -3.94 15.58
N PHE A 59 9.49 -4.19 16.85
CA PHE A 59 8.47 -3.44 17.59
C PHE A 59 9.07 -2.22 18.29
N SER A 60 8.37 -1.09 18.17
CA SER A 60 8.77 0.17 18.80
C SER A 60 7.56 1.09 18.94
N LEU A 61 7.77 2.27 19.52
CA LEU A 61 6.81 3.37 19.43
C LEU A 61 6.86 3.96 18.02
N VAL A 62 5.75 3.89 17.29
CA VAL A 62 5.64 4.31 15.89
C VAL A 62 4.64 5.44 15.72
N HIS A 63 4.88 6.32 14.75
CA HIS A 63 4.07 7.52 14.50
C HIS A 63 2.68 7.23 13.91
N GLY A 64 2.52 6.13 13.16
CA GLY A 64 1.26 5.74 12.53
C GLY A 64 0.80 6.54 11.30
N ASN A 65 1.41 7.69 11.00
CA ASN A 65 1.09 8.53 9.84
C ASN A 65 2.28 9.42 9.40
N LEU A 66 3.44 8.82 9.12
CA LEU A 66 4.69 9.51 8.79
C LEU A 66 4.80 9.87 7.29
N GLN A 67 3.78 10.53 6.76
CA GLN A 67 3.81 11.10 5.41
C GLN A 67 4.62 12.40 5.39
N ILE A 68 5.05 12.87 4.21
CA ILE A 68 5.97 14.03 4.09
C ILE A 68 5.34 15.34 4.62
N ASP A 69 4.02 15.44 4.57
CA ASP A 69 3.24 16.55 5.13
C ASP A 69 3.14 16.51 6.66
N ASN A 70 3.54 15.41 7.30
CA ASN A 70 3.71 15.27 8.75
C ASN A 70 5.18 15.35 9.20
N ALA A 71 6.03 15.96 8.37
CA ALA A 71 7.40 16.28 8.71
C ALA A 71 7.68 17.77 8.45
N PHE A 72 8.57 18.36 9.25
CA PHE A 72 9.16 19.66 8.97
C PHE A 72 10.67 19.50 8.82
N PHE A 73 11.25 20.26 7.90
CA PHE A 73 12.67 20.18 7.56
C PHE A 73 13.32 21.53 7.84
N TYR A 74 14.50 21.52 8.44
CA TYR A 74 15.27 22.73 8.74
C TYR A 74 16.76 22.47 8.54
N LYS A 75 17.55 23.54 8.42
CA LYS A 75 19.01 23.43 8.43
C LYS A 75 19.51 23.65 9.85
N ASN A 76 20.36 22.76 10.34
CA ASN A 76 21.03 22.94 11.63
C ASN A 76 22.16 23.99 11.53
N GLU A 77 22.85 24.24 12.64
CA GLU A 77 23.96 25.22 12.72
C GLU A 77 25.13 24.89 11.78
N LYS A 78 25.28 23.63 11.36
CA LYS A 78 26.29 23.17 10.40
C LYS A 78 25.82 23.21 8.95
N GLY A 79 24.59 23.66 8.70
CA GLY A 79 23.97 23.71 7.38
C GLY A 79 23.43 22.37 6.88
N GLU A 80 23.41 21.33 7.72
CA GLU A 80 22.88 20.01 7.40
C GLU A 80 21.35 20.02 7.50
N VAL A 81 20.67 19.28 6.62
CA VAL A 81 19.21 19.15 6.66
C VAL A 81 18.82 18.15 7.74
N GLU A 82 18.05 18.62 8.71
CA GLU A 82 17.40 17.82 9.74
C GLU A 82 15.89 17.80 9.52
N ALA A 83 15.22 16.84 10.16
CA ALA A 83 13.77 16.70 10.10
C ALA A 83 13.21 16.47 11.51
N GLY A 84 12.08 17.09 11.79
CA GLY A 84 11.21 16.77 12.92
C GLY A 84 9.84 16.29 12.45
N LEU A 85 9.08 15.70 13.36
CA LEU A 85 7.80 15.05 13.07
C LEU A 85 6.65 15.81 13.74
N LEU A 86 5.52 15.89 13.05
CA LEU A 86 4.28 16.55 13.47
C LEU A 86 3.13 15.53 13.54
N ASP A 87 2.03 15.88 14.22
CA ASP A 87 0.81 15.06 14.24
C ASP A 87 1.00 13.66 14.87
N TRP A 88 1.43 13.67 16.13
CA TRP A 88 1.60 12.45 16.93
C TRP A 88 0.28 11.82 17.41
N GLY A 89 -0.88 12.25 16.91
CA GLY A 89 -2.19 11.72 17.34
C GLY A 89 -2.37 10.23 17.04
N GLY A 90 -1.65 9.70 16.04
CA GLY A 90 -1.65 8.28 15.65
C GLY A 90 -0.57 7.42 16.32
N ILE A 91 0.15 7.96 17.30
CA ILE A 91 1.26 7.25 17.94
C ILE A 91 0.78 5.97 18.66
N HIS A 92 1.47 4.87 18.44
CA HIS A 92 1.15 3.59 19.09
C HIS A 92 2.38 2.68 19.15
N HIS A 93 2.30 1.62 19.96
CA HIS A 93 3.31 0.57 19.95
C HIS A 93 3.01 -0.41 18.80
N GLY A 94 3.96 -0.62 17.89
CA GLY A 94 3.73 -1.43 16.70
C GLY A 94 5.01 -1.83 15.97
N ASN A 95 4.84 -2.64 14.93
CA ASN A 95 5.94 -3.05 14.06
C ASN A 95 6.40 -1.84 13.21
N ALA A 96 7.64 -1.39 13.40
CA ALA A 96 8.22 -0.23 12.74
C ALA A 96 8.32 -0.39 11.22
N VAL A 97 8.59 -1.61 10.73
CA VAL A 97 8.61 -1.91 9.29
C VAL A 97 7.22 -1.75 8.69
N ASN A 98 6.20 -2.26 9.39
CA ASN A 98 4.80 -2.11 8.98
C ASN A 98 4.39 -0.63 8.94
N ALA A 99 4.72 0.12 9.99
CA ALA A 99 4.43 1.55 10.07
C ALA A 99 5.10 2.33 8.93
N MET A 100 6.41 2.15 8.73
CA MET A 100 7.16 2.81 7.65
C MET A 100 6.53 2.56 6.28
N VAL A 101 6.22 1.31 5.95
CA VAL A 101 5.74 0.94 4.62
C VAL A 101 4.32 1.42 4.35
N ARG A 102 3.50 1.60 5.39
CA ARG A 102 2.18 2.25 5.28
C ARG A 102 2.29 3.72 4.90
N ASN A 103 3.37 4.40 5.27
CA ASN A 103 3.49 5.84 5.08
C ASN A 103 3.88 6.25 3.65
N TRP A 104 4.58 5.39 2.90
CA TRP A 104 4.96 5.71 1.52
C TRP A 104 4.08 5.03 0.46
N ILE A 105 2.91 4.50 0.81
CA ILE A 105 1.99 3.95 -0.20
C ILE A 105 1.53 5.01 -1.21
N ALA A 106 1.52 6.27 -0.79
CA ALA A 106 1.21 7.41 -1.64
C ALA A 106 2.37 7.78 -2.59
N ALA A 107 3.58 7.26 -2.37
CA ALA A 107 4.73 7.55 -3.23
C ALA A 107 4.55 6.92 -4.62
N GLU A 108 5.03 7.63 -5.63
CA GLU A 108 4.99 7.21 -7.03
C GLU A 108 5.65 5.84 -7.19
N PRO A 109 4.91 4.84 -7.70
CA PRO A 109 5.41 3.48 -7.82
C PRO A 109 6.70 3.34 -8.63
N GLU A 110 6.88 4.18 -9.63
CA GLU A 110 8.02 4.21 -10.52
C GLU A 110 9.28 4.72 -9.80
N VAL A 111 9.13 5.73 -8.94
CA VAL A 111 10.23 6.21 -8.09
C VAL A 111 10.62 5.12 -7.08
N MET A 112 9.62 4.52 -6.43
CA MET A 112 9.85 3.46 -5.45
C MET A 112 10.46 2.20 -6.07
N ASP A 113 10.22 1.91 -7.35
CA ASP A 113 10.88 0.80 -8.06
C ASP A 113 12.41 0.93 -8.07
N ASP A 114 12.96 2.14 -7.90
CA ASP A 114 14.40 2.39 -7.91
C ASP A 114 15.00 2.54 -6.49
N ILE A 115 14.24 3.07 -5.53
CA ILE A 115 14.80 3.45 -4.21
C ILE A 115 14.27 2.65 -3.01
N ASP A 116 13.23 1.82 -3.17
CA ASP A 116 12.55 1.14 -2.04
C ASP A 116 13.52 0.34 -1.16
N GLU A 117 14.35 -0.53 -1.75
CA GLU A 117 15.34 -1.30 -0.98
C GLU A 117 16.44 -0.43 -0.36
N GLU A 118 16.81 0.67 -1.01
CA GLU A 118 17.78 1.62 -0.46
C GLU A 118 17.22 2.29 0.80
N ILE A 119 15.94 2.67 0.79
CA ILE A 119 15.34 3.28 1.99
C ILE A 119 15.20 2.23 3.11
N LEU A 120 14.87 0.98 2.80
CA LEU A 120 14.89 -0.10 3.81
C LEU A 120 16.29 -0.26 4.42
N ASP A 121 17.34 -0.21 3.60
CA ASP A 121 18.73 -0.28 4.08
C ASP A 121 19.09 0.91 4.96
N ARG A 122 18.68 2.12 4.56
CA ARG A 122 18.88 3.33 5.36
C ARG A 122 18.15 3.26 6.69
N PHE A 123 16.91 2.76 6.69
CA PHE A 123 16.14 2.53 7.92
C PHE A 123 16.87 1.55 8.86
N ILE A 124 17.30 0.38 8.37
CA ILE A 124 18.02 -0.61 9.17
C ILE A 124 19.29 -0.03 9.78
N ARG A 125 20.09 0.69 8.96
CA ARG A 125 21.33 1.33 9.42
C ARG A 125 21.05 2.43 10.45
N ALA A 126 20.05 3.26 10.20
CA ALA A 126 19.67 4.33 11.11
C ALA A 126 19.16 3.79 12.45
N CYS A 127 18.34 2.73 12.44
CA CYS A 127 17.92 2.05 13.67
C CYS A 127 19.14 1.59 14.47
N GLN A 128 20.05 0.85 13.85
CA GLN A 128 21.24 0.33 14.55
C GLN A 128 22.16 1.46 15.06
N ALA A 129 22.38 2.50 14.26
CA ALA A 129 23.23 3.62 14.62
C ALA A 129 22.66 4.45 15.80
N ASN A 130 21.35 4.42 16.00
CA ASN A 130 20.65 5.18 17.04
C ASN A 130 20.17 4.28 18.20
N GLY A 131 20.85 3.17 18.45
CA GLY A 131 20.60 2.30 19.63
C GLY A 131 19.51 1.24 19.45
N GLY A 132 18.95 1.11 18.25
CA GLY A 132 18.04 0.03 17.89
C GLY A 132 18.76 -1.30 17.66
N PRO A 133 18.00 -2.42 17.58
CA PRO A 133 18.56 -3.74 17.38
C PRO A 133 19.12 -3.91 15.96
N LYS A 134 19.98 -4.92 15.80
CA LYS A 134 20.47 -5.33 14.48
C LYS A 134 19.37 -6.10 13.74
N LEU A 135 18.71 -5.46 12.79
CA LEU A 135 17.65 -6.06 12.00
C LEU A 135 18.21 -6.91 10.84
N ASP A 136 17.60 -8.07 10.60
CA ASP A 136 17.86 -8.88 9.42
C ASP A 136 17.16 -8.26 8.19
N LYS A 137 17.97 -7.79 7.23
CA LYS A 137 17.49 -7.18 5.98
C LYS A 137 16.48 -8.06 5.23
N SER A 138 16.74 -9.37 5.14
CA SER A 138 15.86 -10.29 4.42
C SER A 138 14.50 -10.40 5.10
N LYS A 139 14.48 -10.41 6.44
CA LYS A 139 13.25 -10.42 7.24
C LYS A 139 12.50 -9.11 7.10
N VAL A 140 13.18 -7.97 7.17
CA VAL A 140 12.58 -6.63 6.96
C VAL A 140 11.94 -6.54 5.58
N LEU A 141 12.61 -7.00 4.52
CA LEU A 141 12.06 -7.01 3.17
C LEU A 141 10.81 -7.87 3.07
N TYR A 142 10.79 -9.07 3.68
CA TYR A 142 9.58 -9.88 3.74
C TYR A 142 8.44 -9.15 4.45
N MET A 143 8.71 -8.58 5.62
CA MET A 143 7.69 -7.86 6.39
C MET A 143 7.12 -6.67 5.63
N ALA A 144 7.96 -5.92 4.92
CA ALA A 144 7.55 -4.80 4.08
C ALA A 144 6.60 -5.25 2.96
N ARG A 145 6.98 -6.30 2.23
CA ARG A 145 6.22 -6.81 1.07
C ARG A 145 4.93 -7.51 1.48
N LEU A 146 4.96 -8.28 2.56
CA LEU A 146 3.76 -8.91 3.11
C LEU A 146 2.79 -7.86 3.64
N THR A 147 3.29 -6.83 4.33
CA THR A 147 2.49 -5.66 4.71
C THR A 147 1.79 -5.05 3.49
N GLN A 148 2.55 -4.77 2.42
CA GLN A 148 2.00 -4.24 1.17
C GLN A 148 0.94 -5.17 0.55
N ALA A 149 1.15 -6.48 0.59
CA ALA A 149 0.21 -7.46 0.04
C ALA A 149 -1.19 -7.35 0.67
N THR A 150 -1.27 -6.95 1.95
CA THR A 150 -2.52 -6.84 2.71
C THR A 150 -3.30 -5.55 2.46
N PHE A 151 -2.69 -4.56 1.79
CA PHE A 151 -3.30 -3.23 1.63
C PHE A 151 -4.53 -3.20 0.73
N GLY A 152 -4.73 -4.20 -0.14
CA GLY A 152 -5.79 -4.18 -1.15
C GLY A 152 -7.18 -3.92 -0.57
N PHE A 153 -7.49 -4.49 0.60
CA PHE A 153 -8.76 -4.23 1.27
C PHE A 153 -8.93 -2.78 1.73
N ALA A 154 -7.92 -2.23 2.41
CA ALA A 154 -7.97 -0.86 2.92
C ALA A 154 -8.08 0.14 1.76
N MET A 155 -7.28 -0.04 0.70
CA MET A 155 -7.29 0.86 -0.46
C MET A 155 -8.63 0.82 -1.21
N ALA A 156 -9.19 -0.39 -1.42
CA ALA A 156 -10.50 -0.53 -2.04
C ALA A 156 -11.62 0.08 -1.18
N THR A 157 -11.50 -0.01 0.15
CA THR A 157 -12.47 0.58 1.08
C THR A 157 -12.42 2.10 1.04
N HIS A 158 -11.23 2.71 0.99
CA HIS A 158 -11.13 4.16 0.84
C HIS A 158 -11.74 4.62 -0.49
N LEU A 159 -11.52 3.88 -1.58
CA LEU A 159 -12.08 4.25 -2.88
C LEU A 159 -13.61 4.18 -2.88
N SER A 160 -14.23 3.20 -2.20
CA SER A 160 -15.68 3.12 -2.13
C SER A 160 -16.32 4.24 -1.28
N GLN A 161 -15.56 4.82 -0.35
CA GLN A 161 -16.03 5.96 0.45
C GLN A 161 -16.23 7.23 -0.37
N ILE A 162 -15.62 7.34 -1.55
CA ILE A 162 -15.85 8.44 -2.48
C ILE A 162 -17.34 8.59 -2.83
N TYR A 163 -18.08 7.49 -2.87
CA TYR A 163 -19.51 7.52 -3.17
C TYR A 163 -20.37 8.25 -2.14
N ARG A 164 -19.80 8.63 -0.98
CA ARG A 164 -20.45 9.50 0.01
C ARG A 164 -20.50 10.97 -0.44
N PHE A 165 -19.58 11.38 -1.32
CA PHE A 165 -19.52 12.75 -1.85
C PHE A 165 -20.28 12.85 -3.18
N TYR A 166 -20.08 11.87 -4.05
CA TYR A 166 -20.75 11.77 -5.34
C TYR A 166 -21.28 10.35 -5.52
N PRO A 167 -22.60 10.12 -5.52
CA PRO A 167 -23.16 8.79 -5.75
C PRO A 167 -22.63 8.16 -7.04
N LYS A 168 -22.58 6.82 -7.11
CA LYS A 168 -22.05 6.12 -8.29
C LYS A 168 -22.71 6.53 -9.62
N ALA A 169 -24.01 6.86 -9.59
CA ALA A 169 -24.78 7.28 -10.76
C ALA A 169 -24.68 8.78 -11.09
N ASP A 170 -23.91 9.55 -10.32
CA ASP A 170 -23.79 10.99 -10.51
C ASP A 170 -23.17 11.33 -11.88
N PRO A 171 -23.77 12.22 -12.69
CA PRO A 171 -23.22 12.57 -13.99
C PRO A 171 -21.84 13.24 -13.92
N VAL A 172 -21.44 13.81 -12.76
CA VAL A 172 -20.14 14.46 -12.55
C VAL A 172 -18.97 13.57 -12.98
N TRP A 173 -19.11 12.24 -12.82
CA TRP A 173 -18.05 11.28 -13.15
C TRP A 173 -17.64 11.31 -14.62
N LYS A 174 -18.57 11.69 -15.52
CA LYS A 174 -18.31 11.79 -16.97
C LYS A 174 -17.46 13.00 -17.32
N ASP A 175 -17.48 14.03 -16.49
CA ASP A 175 -16.78 15.29 -16.74
C ASP A 175 -15.34 15.27 -16.21
N ILE A 176 -15.04 14.42 -15.24
CA ILE A 176 -13.70 14.27 -14.68
C ILE A 176 -12.82 13.51 -15.68
N LYS A 177 -11.83 14.20 -16.26
CA LYS A 177 -10.97 13.64 -17.32
C LYS A 177 -9.64 13.11 -16.84
N ASP A 178 -9.10 13.69 -15.77
CA ASP A 178 -7.82 13.31 -15.21
C ASP A 178 -7.72 13.76 -13.74
N ARG A 179 -6.57 13.45 -13.13
CA ARG A 179 -6.31 13.72 -11.70
C ARG A 179 -6.25 15.21 -11.35
N TRP A 180 -6.05 16.09 -12.33
CA TRP A 180 -5.90 17.53 -12.13
C TRP A 180 -7.22 18.27 -12.14
N ASP A 181 -8.34 17.57 -12.38
CA ASP A 181 -9.67 18.14 -12.20
C ASP A 181 -9.79 18.76 -10.80
N PRO A 182 -10.23 20.03 -10.65
CA PRO A 182 -10.31 20.68 -9.35
C PRO A 182 -11.17 19.93 -8.32
N ARG A 183 -12.16 19.14 -8.76
CA ARG A 183 -13.01 18.30 -7.89
C ARG A 183 -12.25 17.10 -7.33
N VAL A 184 -11.13 16.73 -7.94
CA VAL A 184 -10.23 15.67 -7.46
C VAL A 184 -9.05 16.30 -6.75
N GLU A 185 -8.28 17.15 -7.42
CA GLU A 185 -7.05 17.73 -6.86
C GLU A 185 -7.34 18.64 -5.66
N GLY A 186 -8.41 19.43 -5.71
CA GLY A 186 -8.78 20.33 -4.61
C GLY A 186 -9.43 19.63 -3.41
N VAL A 187 -9.75 18.34 -3.53
CA VAL A 187 -10.52 17.60 -2.51
C VAL A 187 -9.72 16.39 -2.05
N PHE A 188 -9.10 16.48 -0.86
CA PHE A 188 -8.28 15.39 -0.31
C PHE A 188 -8.99 14.03 -0.34
N ASN A 189 -10.26 13.99 0.07
CA ASN A 189 -11.06 12.76 0.09
C ASN A 189 -11.38 12.17 -1.30
N MET A 190 -11.10 12.91 -2.38
CA MET A 190 -11.17 12.44 -3.77
C MET A 190 -9.79 12.06 -4.29
N ARG A 191 -8.77 12.89 -4.02
CA ARG A 191 -7.38 12.68 -4.46
C ARG A 191 -6.74 11.46 -3.79
N PHE A 192 -6.84 11.33 -2.47
CA PHE A 192 -6.17 10.28 -1.71
C PHE A 192 -6.60 8.87 -2.13
N PRO A 193 -7.91 8.52 -2.17
CA PRO A 193 -8.29 7.15 -2.48
C PRO A 193 -8.00 6.76 -3.94
N THR A 194 -8.16 7.69 -4.88
CA THR A 194 -7.90 7.45 -6.31
C THR A 194 -6.41 7.27 -6.57
N SER A 195 -5.57 8.14 -5.99
CA SER A 195 -4.10 8.05 -6.10
C SER A 195 -3.56 6.78 -5.45
N ASN A 196 -4.03 6.44 -4.25
CA ASN A 196 -3.56 5.25 -3.56
C ASN A 196 -4.01 3.95 -4.24
N TRP A 197 -5.24 3.89 -4.77
CA TRP A 197 -5.67 2.73 -5.54
C TRP A 197 -4.84 2.53 -6.80
N LYS A 198 -4.60 3.62 -7.56
CA LYS A 198 -3.71 3.62 -8.72
C LYS A 198 -2.31 3.14 -8.35
N ASN A 199 -1.70 3.72 -7.32
CA ASN A 199 -0.35 3.37 -6.87
C ASN A 199 -0.25 1.92 -6.41
N PHE A 200 -1.28 1.41 -5.73
CA PHE A 200 -1.34 0.04 -5.26
C PHE A 200 -1.39 -0.96 -6.42
N LEU A 201 -2.20 -0.71 -7.45
CA LEU A 201 -2.25 -1.58 -8.64
C LEU A 201 -0.91 -1.57 -9.39
N LEU A 202 -0.28 -0.40 -9.54
CA LEU A 202 1.05 -0.29 -10.15
C LEU A 202 2.12 -1.05 -9.34
N LEU A 203 2.13 -0.92 -8.01
CA LEU A 203 2.98 -1.74 -7.13
C LEU A 203 2.70 -3.24 -7.34
N TRP A 204 1.43 -3.64 -7.43
CA TRP A 204 1.07 -5.04 -7.64
C TRP A 204 1.61 -5.60 -8.96
N LYS A 205 1.60 -4.76 -10.00
CA LYS A 205 2.10 -5.06 -11.36
C LYS A 205 3.63 -4.97 -11.47
N SER A 206 4.31 -4.28 -10.54
CA SER A 206 5.75 -4.04 -10.59
C SER A 206 6.55 -5.32 -10.83
N LYS A 207 7.50 -5.27 -11.78
CA LYS A 207 8.37 -6.42 -12.03
C LYS A 207 9.36 -6.64 -10.89
N LYS A 208 9.83 -5.55 -10.28
CA LYS A 208 10.86 -5.52 -9.23
C LYS A 208 10.29 -5.85 -7.85
N ARG A 209 9.20 -5.19 -7.45
CA ARG A 209 8.72 -5.20 -6.05
C ARG A 209 7.28 -5.67 -5.86
N SER A 210 6.73 -6.44 -6.81
CA SER A 210 5.38 -7.00 -6.65
C SER A 210 5.23 -7.78 -5.34
N PRO A 211 4.33 -7.35 -4.42
CA PRO A 211 4.14 -8.00 -3.13
C PRO A 211 3.62 -9.43 -3.29
N TYR A 212 2.87 -9.72 -4.36
CA TYR A 212 2.36 -11.06 -4.61
C TYR A 212 3.47 -12.07 -4.94
N LYS A 213 4.51 -11.66 -5.67
CA LYS A 213 5.66 -12.54 -5.96
C LYS A 213 6.39 -12.91 -4.67
N VAL A 214 6.57 -11.94 -3.79
CA VAL A 214 7.23 -12.13 -2.50
C VAL A 214 6.37 -12.98 -1.56
N PHE A 215 5.06 -12.77 -1.56
CA PHE A 215 4.11 -13.62 -0.86
C PHE A 215 4.20 -15.10 -1.31
N LEU A 216 4.26 -15.38 -2.62
CA LEU A 216 4.44 -16.74 -3.12
C LEU A 216 5.78 -17.36 -2.67
N LYS A 217 6.85 -16.56 -2.68
CA LYS A 217 8.17 -17.00 -2.17
C LYS A 217 8.09 -17.34 -0.68
N TRP A 218 7.47 -16.47 0.11
CA TRP A 218 7.24 -16.68 1.54
C TRP A 218 6.42 -17.95 1.83
N LEU A 219 5.33 -18.19 1.09
CA LEU A 219 4.57 -19.44 1.18
C LEU A 219 5.41 -20.67 0.86
N ASN A 220 6.26 -20.58 -0.16
CA ASN A 220 7.10 -21.70 -0.56
C ASN A 220 8.16 -22.04 0.50
N GLU A 221 8.73 -21.03 1.15
CA GLU A 221 9.77 -21.20 2.19
C GLU A 221 9.19 -21.63 3.54
N ASN A 222 7.94 -21.26 3.84
CA ASN A 222 7.28 -21.56 5.11
C ASN A 222 6.34 -22.78 4.99
N LYS A 223 6.91 -23.98 4.83
CA LYS A 223 6.16 -25.24 4.64
C LYS A 223 5.24 -25.62 5.80
N TRP A 224 5.44 -25.02 6.97
CA TRP A 224 4.60 -25.19 8.16
C TRP A 224 3.23 -24.49 8.04
N LEU A 225 3.06 -23.59 7.07
CA LEU A 225 1.81 -22.89 6.85
C LEU A 225 0.71 -23.84 6.36
N PRO A 226 -0.55 -23.63 6.80
CA PRO A 226 -1.67 -24.42 6.32
C PRO A 226 -1.85 -24.25 4.81
N LYS A 227 -2.06 -25.37 4.11
CA LYS A 227 -2.41 -25.36 2.68
C LYS A 227 -3.85 -24.88 2.52
N LYS A 228 -4.05 -23.68 1.98
CA LYS A 228 -5.38 -23.16 1.64
C LYS A 228 -5.77 -23.61 0.24
N LYS A 229 -7.08 -23.65 -0.03
CA LYS A 229 -7.59 -23.94 -1.38
C LYS A 229 -7.23 -22.79 -2.31
N ASN A 230 -6.86 -23.12 -3.55
CA ASN A 230 -6.71 -22.12 -4.60
C ASN A 230 -7.95 -21.20 -4.64
N PRO A 231 -7.76 -19.87 -4.65
CA PRO A 231 -8.89 -18.95 -4.69
C PRO A 231 -9.70 -19.20 -5.96
N LYS A 232 -11.03 -19.15 -5.82
CA LYS A 232 -11.95 -19.21 -6.95
C LYS A 232 -11.64 -18.06 -7.91
N ASN A 233 -11.88 -18.29 -9.20
CA ASN A 233 -11.82 -17.21 -10.16
C ASN A 233 -12.85 -16.14 -9.75
N PRO A 234 -12.49 -14.85 -9.77
CA PRO A 234 -13.44 -13.78 -9.47
C PRO A 234 -14.54 -13.78 -10.52
N GLU A 235 -15.73 -13.33 -10.10
CA GLU A 235 -16.78 -12.91 -11.02
C GLU A 235 -16.25 -11.82 -11.97
N PRO A 236 -16.80 -11.70 -13.18
CA PRO A 236 -16.49 -10.60 -14.07
C PRO A 236 -16.69 -9.26 -13.35
N ILE A 237 -15.76 -8.33 -13.56
CA ILE A 237 -15.99 -6.94 -13.17
C ILE A 237 -17.14 -6.44 -14.07
N PRO A 238 -18.19 -5.83 -13.50
CA PRO A 238 -19.34 -5.34 -14.24
C PRO A 238 -19.00 -4.42 -15.44
#